data_AF-A0A7W1KZ27-F1
#
_entry.id   AF-A0A7W1KZ27-F1
#
_cell.length_a   1.000
_cell.length_b   1.000
_cell.length_c   1.000
_cell.angle_alpha   90.00
_cell.angle_beta   90.00
_cell.angle_gamma   90.00
#
_symmetry.space_group_name_H-M   'P 1'
#
loop_
_entity.id
_entity.type
_entity.pdbx_description
1 polymer ?
#
loop_
_entity_poly.entity_id
_entity_poly.type
_entity_poly.pdbx_seq_one_letter_code
_entity_poly.pdbx_strand_id
1 'polypeptide(L)'
;NQKRAQIARGQAVFNSTNVTHRRCGVCHSSANNGTNINNSLFDIRTASAEARTPDLPLYTFRNRTTGEILQLTDAGLGNVTGRWEDLSLFKTPTLRGLAARAPYFHNGIAATLEDVVRHYETHFGFIFTDQERADLVAFLSAL
;
A
#
# COMPACT_ATOMS: atom_id res chain seq x y z
N ASN A 1 17.64 -3.37 25.28
CA ASN A 1 17.20 -4.56 24.50
C ASN A 1 17.24 -4.20 23.02
N GLN A 2 18.09 -4.89 22.25
CA GLN A 2 18.36 -4.60 20.83
C GLN A 2 17.10 -4.65 19.95
N LYS A 3 16.16 -5.57 20.21
CA LYS A 3 14.91 -5.70 19.44
C LYS A 3 14.00 -4.49 19.61
N ARG A 4 13.87 -3.97 20.85
CA ARG A 4 13.07 -2.75 21.10
C ARG A 4 13.68 -1.52 20.43
N ALA A 5 15.01 -1.43 20.41
CA ALA A 5 15.71 -0.34 19.71
C ALA A 5 15.47 -0.40 18.19
N GLN A 6 15.48 -1.61 17.60
CA GLN A 6 15.17 -1.82 16.19
C GLN A 6 13.75 -1.35 15.82
N ILE A 7 12.76 -1.77 16.61
CA ILE A 7 11.35 -1.35 16.44
C ILE A 7 11.22 0.18 16.54
N ALA A 8 11.91 0.80 17.51
CA ALA A 8 11.87 2.26 17.68
C ALA A 8 12.47 3.01 16.47
N ARG A 9 13.57 2.49 15.89
CA ARG A 9 14.11 3.05 14.64
C ARG A 9 13.15 2.87 13.47
N GLY A 10 12.50 1.71 13.36
CA GLY A 10 11.49 1.47 12.32
C GLY A 10 10.29 2.40 12.41
N GLN A 11 9.83 2.67 13.63
CA GLN A 11 8.79 3.67 13.88
C GLN A 11 9.24 5.07 13.44
N ALA A 12 10.51 5.43 13.69
CA ALA A 12 11.06 6.71 13.23
C ALA A 12 11.09 6.79 11.70
N VAL A 13 11.51 5.72 11.01
CA VAL A 13 11.47 5.62 9.54
C VAL A 13 10.04 5.83 9.03
N PHE A 14 9.06 5.12 9.59
CA PHE A 14 7.65 5.23 9.21
C PHE A 14 7.07 6.64 9.36
N ASN A 15 7.46 7.35 10.43
CA ASN A 15 6.96 8.68 10.75
C ASN A 15 7.70 9.81 10.02
N SER A 16 8.91 9.56 9.53
CA SER A 16 9.75 10.54 8.84
C SER A 16 9.38 10.73 7.37
N THR A 17 9.85 11.85 6.81
CA THR A 17 9.86 12.06 5.37
C THR A 17 11.08 11.36 4.77
N ASN A 18 10.85 10.47 3.81
CA ASN A 18 11.89 9.80 3.04
C ASN A 18 12.69 10.82 2.20
N VAL A 19 13.90 10.45 1.77
CA VAL A 19 14.75 11.30 0.91
C VAL A 19 14.07 11.71 -0.40
N THR A 20 13.09 10.95 -0.89
CA THR A 20 12.27 11.29 -2.06
C THR A 20 11.03 12.13 -1.73
N HIS A 21 10.98 12.73 -0.54
CA HIS A 21 9.85 13.52 -0.02
C HIS A 21 8.53 12.73 0.13
N ARG A 22 8.62 11.39 0.15
CA ARG A 22 7.49 10.48 0.41
C ARG A 22 7.36 10.20 1.90
N ARG A 23 6.14 9.95 2.38
CA ARG A 23 5.89 9.67 3.81
C ARG A 23 4.71 8.71 3.98
N CYS A 24 4.88 7.68 4.82
CA CYS A 24 3.82 6.70 5.09
C CYS A 24 2.60 7.35 5.78
N GLY A 25 2.86 8.37 6.61
CA GLY A 25 1.84 9.14 7.33
C GLY A 25 0.84 9.93 6.47
N VAL A 26 1.05 10.06 5.15
CA VAL A 26 0.03 10.61 4.22
C VAL A 26 -1.17 9.69 4.09
N CYS A 27 -0.94 8.37 4.14
CA CYS A 27 -2.00 7.40 4.01
C CYS A 27 -2.40 6.84 5.38
N HIS A 28 -1.43 6.63 6.27
CA HIS A 28 -1.62 6.03 7.60
C HIS A 28 -1.44 7.08 8.71
N SER A 29 -2.47 7.89 8.98
CA SER A 29 -2.31 9.19 9.65
C SER A 29 -2.67 9.25 11.12
N SER A 30 -3.35 8.24 11.67
CA SER A 30 -3.59 8.19 13.11
C SER A 30 -2.31 7.78 13.81
N ALA A 31 -2.02 8.42 14.95
CA ALA A 31 -0.94 7.99 15.83
C ALA A 31 -1.03 6.47 16.03
N ASN A 32 0.00 5.75 15.60
CA ASN A 32 0.10 4.28 15.65
C ASN A 32 -0.87 3.52 14.71
N ASN A 33 -0.83 3.83 13.41
CA ASN A 33 -1.26 2.93 12.33
C ASN A 33 -2.77 2.77 12.09
N GLY A 34 -3.55 3.83 12.21
CA GLY A 34 -4.97 3.75 11.84
C GLY A 34 -5.24 3.98 10.35
N THR A 35 -6.52 4.23 10.06
CA THR A 35 -7.12 4.30 8.71
C THR A 35 -6.72 5.57 7.95
N ASN A 36 -7.21 5.66 6.71
CA ASN A 36 -7.08 6.82 5.81
C ASN A 36 -7.31 8.21 6.45
N ILE A 37 -6.57 9.20 5.93
CA ILE A 37 -6.83 10.64 6.17
C ILE A 37 -8.15 11.03 5.49
N ASN A 38 -9.06 11.69 6.22
CA ASN A 38 -10.24 12.38 5.67
C ASN A 38 -11.07 11.54 4.69
N ASN A 39 -11.16 10.23 4.93
CA ASN A 39 -11.84 9.27 4.06
C ASN A 39 -11.26 9.14 2.63
N SER A 40 -10.05 9.65 2.38
CA SER A 40 -9.36 9.54 1.09
C SER A 40 -9.07 8.08 0.74
N LEU A 41 -9.16 7.77 -0.55
CA LEU A 41 -8.83 6.47 -1.11
C LEU A 41 -7.66 6.64 -2.08
N PHE A 42 -6.89 5.58 -2.27
CA PHE A 42 -5.64 5.64 -3.02
C PHE A 42 -5.55 4.45 -3.96
N ASP A 43 -5.03 4.70 -5.16
CA ASP A 43 -4.53 3.66 -6.05
C ASP A 43 -3.06 3.42 -5.73
N ILE A 44 -2.76 2.22 -5.23
CA ILE A 44 -1.39 1.77 -4.95
C ILE A 44 -0.84 0.80 -6.00
N ARG A 45 -1.45 0.76 -7.19
CA ARG A 45 -1.14 -0.12 -8.33
C ARG A 45 -1.29 -1.62 -8.08
N THR A 46 -1.82 -2.04 -6.93
CA THR A 46 -2.06 -3.46 -6.64
C THR A 46 -3.14 -4.04 -7.54
N ALA A 47 -4.10 -3.22 -7.99
CA ALA A 47 -5.12 -3.67 -8.93
C ALA A 47 -4.69 -3.66 -10.40
N SER A 48 -3.48 -3.19 -10.73
CA SER A 48 -3.08 -2.99 -12.13
C SER A 48 -2.91 -4.30 -12.89
N ALA A 49 -2.96 -4.23 -14.23
CA ALA A 49 -2.68 -5.36 -15.09
C ALA A 49 -1.29 -5.97 -14.85
N GLU A 50 -0.30 -5.14 -14.48
CA GLU A 50 1.07 -5.58 -14.19
C GLU A 50 1.17 -6.41 -12.91
N ALA A 51 0.32 -6.12 -11.92
CA ALA A 51 0.29 -6.83 -10.63
C ALA A 51 -0.58 -8.10 -10.66
N ARG A 52 -1.15 -8.46 -11.82
CA ARG A 52 -2.09 -9.57 -11.95
C ARG A 52 -1.41 -10.93 -11.80
N THR A 53 -1.92 -11.76 -10.90
CA THR A 53 -1.62 -13.19 -10.83
C THR A 53 -2.57 -14.00 -11.73
N PRO A 54 -2.18 -15.20 -12.19
CA PRO A 54 -2.99 -15.98 -13.15
C PRO A 54 -4.43 -16.26 -12.72
N ASP A 55 -4.68 -16.37 -11.41
CA ASP A 55 -5.97 -16.64 -10.79
C ASP A 55 -6.90 -15.42 -10.71
N LEU A 56 -6.36 -14.20 -10.88
CA LEU A 56 -7.17 -12.98 -10.85
C LEU A 56 -7.71 -12.64 -12.25
N PRO A 57 -8.97 -12.17 -12.34
CA PRO A 57 -9.53 -11.69 -13.59
C PRO A 57 -8.80 -10.43 -14.07
N LEU A 58 -8.91 -10.14 -15.36
CA LEU A 58 -8.47 -8.86 -15.92
C LEU A 58 -9.65 -8.24 -16.68
N TYR A 59 -10.20 -7.18 -16.10
CA TYR A 59 -11.30 -6.43 -16.69
C TYR A 59 -10.74 -5.27 -17.52
N THR A 60 -11.36 -5.03 -18.67
CA THR A 60 -11.06 -3.87 -19.51
C THR A 60 -12.18 -2.85 -19.36
N PHE A 61 -11.87 -1.72 -18.74
CA PHE A 61 -12.75 -0.58 -18.62
C PHE A 61 -12.50 0.37 -19.78
N ARG A 62 -13.59 0.92 -20.34
CA ARG A 62 -13.53 1.94 -21.40
C ARG A 62 -14.35 3.15 -21.02
N ASN A 63 -13.72 4.32 -20.98
CA ASN A 63 -14.41 5.58 -20.82
C ASN A 63 -15.18 5.87 -22.11
N ARG A 64 -16.52 5.98 -22.01
CA ARG A 64 -17.37 6.19 -23.20
C ARG A 64 -17.23 7.60 -23.79
N THR A 65 -16.77 8.56 -23.00
CA THR A 65 -16.61 9.96 -23.42
C THR A 65 -15.22 10.20 -23.98
N THR A 66 -14.16 9.83 -23.25
CA THR A 66 -12.76 10.09 -23.66
C THR A 66 -12.20 8.99 -24.58
N GLY A 67 -12.81 7.80 -24.57
CA GLY A 67 -12.31 6.63 -25.29
C GLY A 67 -11.13 5.92 -24.61
N GLU A 68 -10.66 6.45 -23.47
CA GLU A 68 -9.56 5.85 -22.69
C GLU A 68 -9.89 4.42 -22.27
N ILE A 69 -8.84 3.60 -22.20
CA ILE A 69 -8.92 2.20 -21.79
C ILE A 69 -8.03 2.01 -20.57
N LEU A 70 -8.56 1.31 -19.57
CA LEU A 70 -7.84 0.94 -18.35
C LEU A 70 -8.10 -0.54 -18.05
N GLN A 71 -7.05 -1.28 -17.74
CA GLN A 71 -7.16 -2.71 -17.39
C GLN A 71 -6.83 -2.92 -15.92
N LEU A 72 -7.76 -3.53 -15.19
CA LEU A 72 -7.66 -3.74 -13.74
C LEU A 72 -8.14 -5.12 -13.35
N THR A 73 -7.58 -5.65 -12.28
CA THR A 73 -8.04 -6.87 -11.62
C THR A 73 -9.23 -6.63 -10.70
N ASP A 74 -9.31 -5.42 -10.14
CA ASP A 74 -10.40 -4.94 -9.28
C ASP A 74 -10.55 -3.42 -9.48
N ALA A 75 -11.77 -2.93 -9.73
CA ALA A 75 -12.03 -1.51 -9.90
C ALA A 75 -12.15 -0.72 -8.58
N GLY A 76 -12.08 -1.37 -7.41
CA GLY A 76 -12.11 -0.69 -6.12
C GLY A 76 -13.39 0.10 -5.91
N LEU A 77 -13.28 1.38 -5.53
CA LEU A 77 -14.44 2.27 -5.35
C LEU A 77 -15.31 2.36 -6.63
N GLY A 78 -14.71 2.26 -7.81
CA GLY A 78 -15.42 2.27 -9.09
C GLY A 78 -16.49 1.18 -9.22
N ASN A 79 -16.35 0.03 -8.53
CA ASN A 79 -17.39 -1.00 -8.49
C ASN A 79 -18.67 -0.55 -7.78
N VAL A 80 -18.56 0.44 -6.89
CA VAL A 80 -19.69 0.99 -6.12
C VAL A 80 -20.27 2.22 -6.82
N THR A 81 -19.40 3.12 -7.29
CA THR A 81 -19.84 4.43 -7.80
C THR A 81 -20.12 4.43 -9.30
N GLY A 82 -19.51 3.52 -10.06
CA GLY A 82 -19.56 3.49 -11.52
C GLY A 82 -18.84 4.66 -12.20
N ARG A 83 -18.08 5.48 -11.47
CA ARG A 83 -17.37 6.65 -12.01
C ARG A 83 -15.96 6.27 -12.46
N TRP A 84 -15.50 6.89 -13.56
CA TRP A 84 -14.18 6.60 -14.16
C TRP A 84 -13.04 7.04 -13.25
N GLU A 85 -13.19 8.19 -12.61
CA GLU A 85 -12.21 8.78 -11.69
C GLU A 85 -12.03 8.01 -10.38
N ASP A 86 -12.94 7.08 -10.07
CA ASP A 86 -12.88 6.26 -8.85
C ASP A 86 -12.27 4.87 -9.09
N LEU A 87 -11.92 4.53 -10.34
CA LEU A 87 -11.30 3.25 -10.67
C LEU A 87 -9.97 3.09 -9.92
N SER A 88 -9.73 1.89 -9.40
CA SER A 88 -8.54 1.51 -8.61
C SER A 88 -8.38 2.20 -7.26
N LEU A 89 -9.35 2.98 -6.80
CA LEU A 89 -9.25 3.63 -5.49
C LEU A 89 -9.66 2.69 -4.36
N PHE A 90 -8.74 2.44 -3.42
CA PHE A 90 -8.96 1.58 -2.27
C PHE A 90 -8.81 2.32 -0.94
N LYS A 91 -9.46 1.80 0.09
CA LYS A 91 -9.33 2.31 1.45
C LYS A 91 -8.01 1.89 2.04
N THR A 92 -7.29 2.85 2.63
CA THR A 92 -6.09 2.55 3.42
C THR A 92 -6.48 1.79 4.70
N PRO A 93 -6.00 0.54 4.89
CA PRO A 93 -6.33 -0.26 6.07
C PRO A 93 -5.57 0.23 7.31
N THR A 94 -6.09 -0.09 8.50
CA THR A 94 -5.29 -0.01 9.73
C THR A 94 -4.20 -1.08 9.73
N LEU A 95 -3.03 -0.74 10.26
CA LEU A 95 -1.92 -1.70 10.41
C LEU A 95 -1.86 -2.34 11.81
N ARG A 96 -2.83 -2.10 12.70
CA ARG A 96 -2.89 -2.79 14.00
C ARG A 96 -3.08 -4.29 13.77
N GLY A 97 -2.22 -5.13 14.34
CA GLY A 97 -2.24 -6.58 14.13
C GLY A 97 -1.85 -6.99 12.71
N LEU A 98 -1.11 -6.14 11.97
CA LEU A 98 -0.73 -6.40 10.58
C LEU A 98 0.01 -7.73 10.41
N ALA A 99 0.94 -8.04 11.31
CA ALA A 99 1.83 -9.21 11.19
C ALA A 99 1.09 -10.55 11.04
N ALA A 100 -0.13 -10.66 11.56
CA ALA A 100 -0.93 -11.90 11.54
C ALA A 100 -1.81 -12.07 10.30
N ARG A 101 -1.69 -11.21 9.27
CA ARG A 101 -2.63 -11.12 8.14
C ARG A 101 -2.00 -11.35 6.77
N ALA A 102 -0.88 -12.07 6.69
CA ALA A 102 -0.36 -12.49 5.39
C ALA A 102 -1.37 -13.43 4.68
N PRO A 103 -1.42 -13.43 3.33
CA PRO A 103 -0.72 -12.52 2.43
C PRO A 103 -1.34 -11.11 2.42
N TYR A 104 -0.54 -10.12 2.05
CA TYR A 104 -0.87 -8.70 2.13
C TYR A 104 -1.43 -8.13 0.81
N PHE A 105 -2.04 -6.94 0.93
CA PHE A 105 -2.84 -6.26 -0.11
C PHE A 105 -4.17 -6.97 -0.42
N HIS A 106 -5.08 -6.27 -1.10
CA HIS A 106 -6.42 -6.79 -1.42
C HIS A 106 -6.40 -7.98 -2.39
N ASN A 107 -5.31 -8.12 -3.15
CA ASN A 107 -5.08 -9.16 -4.13
C ASN A 107 -4.05 -10.21 -3.67
N GLY A 108 -3.51 -10.09 -2.45
CA GLY A 108 -2.63 -11.10 -1.86
C GLY A 108 -1.23 -11.23 -2.48
N ILE A 109 -0.76 -10.26 -3.28
CA ILE A 109 0.51 -10.40 -4.04
C ILE A 109 1.78 -10.37 -3.18
N ALA A 110 1.71 -9.88 -1.94
CA ALA A 110 2.85 -9.78 -1.06
C ALA A 110 2.78 -10.86 0.03
N ALA A 111 3.75 -11.78 0.04
CA ALA A 111 3.78 -12.87 1.01
C ALA A 111 4.34 -12.42 2.37
N THR A 112 5.24 -11.43 2.36
CA THR A 112 5.95 -10.95 3.55
C THR A 112 5.84 -9.43 3.72
N LEU A 113 6.12 -8.94 4.93
CA LEU A 113 6.21 -7.49 5.18
C LEU A 113 7.37 -6.84 4.42
N GLU A 114 8.42 -7.60 4.13
CA GLU A 114 9.52 -7.16 3.26
C GLU A 114 9.00 -6.91 1.84
N ASP A 115 8.15 -7.79 1.29
CA ASP A 115 7.53 -7.61 -0.02
C ASP A 115 6.63 -6.37 -0.05
N VAL A 116 5.91 -6.11 1.05
CA VAL A 116 5.10 -4.89 1.20
C VAL A 116 5.97 -3.64 1.11
N VAL A 117 7.10 -3.59 1.83
CA VAL A 117 8.00 -2.43 1.77
C VAL A 117 8.60 -2.28 0.38
N ARG A 118 9.01 -3.37 -0.26
CA ARG A 118 9.54 -3.37 -1.63
C ARG A 118 8.53 -2.86 -2.66
N HIS A 119 7.25 -3.21 -2.52
CA HIS A 119 6.19 -2.67 -3.38
C HIS A 119 6.17 -1.14 -3.38
N TYR A 120 6.28 -0.53 -2.20
CA TYR A 120 6.32 0.93 -2.08
C TYR A 120 7.62 1.55 -2.61
N GLU A 121 8.76 0.86 -2.51
CA GLU A 121 9.99 1.32 -3.16
C GLU A 121 9.85 1.31 -4.69
N THR A 122 9.34 0.20 -5.26
CA THR A 122 9.19 0.03 -6.70
C THR A 122 8.16 0.99 -7.31
N HIS A 123 7.00 1.15 -6.69
CA HIS A 123 5.87 1.85 -7.31
C HIS A 123 5.64 3.27 -6.79
N PHE A 124 6.16 3.60 -5.60
CA PHE A 124 5.93 4.89 -4.94
C PHE A 124 7.22 5.68 -4.71
N GLY A 125 8.37 5.15 -5.15
CA GLY A 125 9.66 5.84 -5.14
C GLY A 125 10.20 6.06 -3.73
N PHE A 126 9.82 5.23 -2.77
CA PHE A 126 10.54 5.19 -1.49
C PHE A 126 11.96 4.66 -1.71
N ILE A 127 12.94 5.24 -1.03
CA ILE A 127 14.33 4.75 -1.05
C ILE A 127 14.73 4.48 0.40
N PHE A 128 14.90 3.21 0.75
CA PHE A 128 15.39 2.81 2.07
C PHE A 128 16.74 2.13 1.94
N THR A 129 17.65 2.45 2.86
CA THR A 129 18.80 1.60 3.12
C THR A 129 18.36 0.23 3.64
N ASP A 130 19.22 -0.78 3.55
CA ASP A 130 18.91 -2.12 4.08
C ASP A 130 18.60 -2.08 5.58
N GLN A 131 19.27 -1.21 6.34
CA GLN A 131 19.01 -1.04 7.76
C GLN A 131 17.64 -0.39 8.03
N GLU A 132 17.30 0.68 7.31
CA GLU A 132 15.99 1.33 7.46
C GLU A 132 14.84 0.40 7.09
N ARG A 133 15.03 -0.39 6.04
CA ARG A 133 14.07 -1.41 5.60
C ARG A 133 13.87 -2.48 6.68
N ALA A 134 14.96 -3.05 7.19
CA ALA A 134 14.90 -4.05 8.25
C ALA A 134 14.30 -3.50 9.55
N ASP A 135 14.60 -2.24 9.88
CA ASP A 135 14.01 -1.54 11.02
C ASP A 135 12.50 -1.34 10.81
N LEU A 136 12.09 -0.86 9.63
CA LEU A 136 10.69 -0.66 9.25
C LEU A 136 9.89 -1.95 9.31
N VAL A 137 10.41 -3.05 8.74
CA VAL A 137 9.78 -4.37 8.81
C VAL A 137 9.65 -4.84 10.27
N ALA A 138 10.66 -4.62 11.10
CA ALA A 138 10.60 -4.97 12.53
C ALA A 138 9.50 -4.19 13.26
N PHE A 139 9.33 -2.89 12.94
CA PHE A 139 8.24 -2.08 13.46
C PHE A 139 6.88 -2.60 13.00
N LEU A 140 6.68 -2.81 11.69
CA LEU A 140 5.43 -3.34 11.12
C LEU A 140 5.04 -4.71 11.69
N SER A 141 6.04 -5.53 12.02
CA SER A 141 5.85 -6.85 12.65
C SER A 141 5.37 -6.78 14.10
N ALA A 142 5.51 -5.63 14.76
CA ALA A 142 5.22 -5.44 16.18
C ALA A 142 3.88 -4.73 16.45
N LEU A 143 3.08 -4.47 15.41
CA LEU A 143 1.83 -3.68 15.45
C LEU A 143 0.59 -4.48 15.82
#